data_AF-A0A660RU16-F1
#
_entry.id   AF-A0A660RU16-F1
#
_cell.length_a   1.000
_cell.length_b   1.000
_cell.length_c   1.000
_cell.angle_alpha   90.00
_cell.angle_beta   90.00
_cell.angle_gamma   90.00
#
_symmetry.space_group_name_H-M   'P 1'
#
loop_
_entity.id
_entity.type
_entity.pdbx_description
1 polymer ?
#
loop_
_entity_poly.entity_id
_entity_poly.type
_entity_poly.pdbx_seq_one_letter_code
_entity_poly.pdbx_strand_id
1 'polypeptide(L)'
;MVVRIPNWLGDALMATPVYYNLSKIEKIYLFGPPQIVDLFKFFPNTEILYYYSKNIKENLKTLAPFKNEIGLLLPNSFSSAWLFFRAGFKERWGYSKDLRWFLLTKAVKPPSEKMHQRDYYLYLLKALGLP
;
A
#
# COMPACT_ATOMS: atom_id res chain seq x y z
N MET A 1 -3.33 7.29 -6.91
CA MET A 1 -3.29 6.47 -5.67
C MET A 1 -1.88 6.28 -5.11
N VAL A 2 -1.69 6.30 -3.79
CA VAL A 2 -0.42 5.93 -3.13
C VAL A 2 -0.50 4.53 -2.53
N VAL A 3 0.34 3.61 -3.00
CA VAL A 3 0.38 2.22 -2.56
C VAL A 3 1.56 1.99 -1.63
N ARG A 4 1.30 1.70 -0.35
CA ARG A 4 2.34 1.24 0.57
C ARG A 4 2.67 -0.22 0.26
N ILE A 5 3.85 -0.46 -0.29
CA ILE A 5 4.29 -1.81 -0.67
C ILE A 5 4.82 -2.63 0.53
N PRO A 6 4.92 -3.95 0.45
CA PRO A 6 5.54 -4.77 1.49
C PRO A 6 7.02 -4.42 1.73
N ASN A 7 7.53 -4.76 2.93
CA ASN A 7 8.92 -4.51 3.33
C ASN A 7 9.89 -5.64 2.96
N TRP A 8 9.38 -6.76 2.47
CA TRP A 8 10.16 -7.93 2.07
C TRP A 8 10.09 -8.09 0.56
N LEU A 9 11.22 -8.44 -0.06
CA LEU A 9 11.32 -8.56 -1.52
C LEU A 9 10.30 -9.55 -2.08
N GLY A 10 10.20 -10.75 -1.51
CA GLY A 10 9.26 -11.79 -1.97
C GLY A 10 7.82 -11.31 -1.95
N ASP A 11 7.38 -10.67 -0.87
CA ASP A 11 6.03 -10.10 -0.77
C ASP A 11 5.79 -8.99 -1.79
N ALA A 12 6.79 -8.11 -1.99
CA ALA A 12 6.67 -7.02 -2.96
C ALA A 12 6.56 -7.54 -4.40
N LEU A 13 7.31 -8.60 -4.73
CA LEU A 13 7.17 -9.30 -6.02
C LEU A 13 5.81 -10.01 -6.15
N MET A 14 5.32 -10.64 -5.10
CA MET A 14 3.99 -11.27 -5.08
C MET A 14 2.85 -10.24 -5.21
N ALA A 15 3.06 -9.00 -4.79
CA ALA A 15 2.13 -7.89 -4.98
C ALA A 15 2.21 -7.24 -6.38
N THR A 16 3.11 -7.67 -7.27
CA THR A 16 3.25 -7.11 -8.63
C THR A 16 1.94 -7.06 -9.43
N PRO A 17 1.06 -8.08 -9.40
CA PRO A 17 -0.23 -8.00 -10.09
C PRO A 17 -1.11 -6.84 -9.61
N VAL A 18 -1.03 -6.48 -8.33
CA VAL A 18 -1.75 -5.31 -7.78
C VAL A 18 -1.23 -4.03 -8.43
N TYR A 19 0.09 -3.85 -8.48
CA TYR A 19 0.68 -2.66 -9.10
C TYR A 19 0.29 -2.55 -10.56
N TYR A 20 0.35 -3.67 -11.29
CA TYR A 20 0.02 -3.72 -12.71
C TYR A 20 -1.44 -3.41 -13.00
N ASN A 21 -2.38 -3.97 -12.22
CA ASN A 21 -3.80 -3.72 -12.43
C ASN A 21 -4.17 -2.27 -12.12
N LEU A 22 -3.62 -1.70 -11.04
CA LEU A 22 -3.87 -0.31 -10.68
C LEU A 22 -3.24 0.66 -11.68
N SER A 23 -2.02 0.36 -12.16
CA SER A 23 -1.33 1.25 -13.09
C SER A 23 -1.97 1.35 -14.47
N LYS A 24 -2.84 0.37 -14.83
CA LYS A 24 -3.67 0.42 -16.04
C LYS A 24 -4.82 1.43 -15.96
N ILE A 25 -5.28 1.77 -14.77
CA ILE A 25 -6.46 2.63 -14.58
C ILE A 25 -6.07 4.06 -14.14
N GLU A 26 -4.96 4.22 -13.42
CA GLU A 26 -4.46 5.52 -12.97
C GLU A 26 -2.96 5.50 -12.70
N LYS A 27 -2.35 6.68 -12.55
CA LYS A 27 -0.97 6.77 -12.07
C LYS A 27 -0.90 6.37 -10.59
N ILE A 28 0.02 5.47 -10.27
CA ILE A 28 0.24 5.03 -8.89
C ILE A 28 1.61 5.45 -8.34
N TYR A 29 1.64 5.76 -7.05
CA TYR A 29 2.86 6.07 -6.32
C TYR A 29 3.22 4.89 -5.42
N LEU A 30 4.31 4.18 -5.73
CA LEU A 30 4.77 3.05 -4.93
C LEU A 30 5.63 3.57 -3.78
N PHE A 31 5.13 3.44 -2.56
CA PHE A 31 5.80 3.90 -1.35
C PHE A 31 6.41 2.73 -0.57
N GLY A 32 7.74 2.62 -0.58
CA GLY A 32 8.45 1.44 -0.09
C GLY A 32 9.92 1.65 0.27
N PRO A 33 10.55 0.66 0.95
CA PRO A 33 11.97 0.74 1.27
C PRO A 33 12.80 0.94 -0.01
N PRO A 34 13.80 1.85 -0.04
CA PRO A 34 14.59 2.16 -1.24
C PRO A 34 15.09 0.91 -1.97
N GLN A 35 15.68 -0.04 -1.23
CA GLN A 35 16.24 -1.27 -1.78
C GLN A 35 15.21 -2.23 -2.41
N ILE A 36 13.92 -2.01 -2.21
CA ILE A 36 12.83 -2.82 -2.79
C ILE A 36 12.08 -2.01 -3.84
N VAL A 37 11.69 -0.78 -3.50
CA VAL A 37 10.85 0.06 -4.39
C VAL A 37 11.60 0.42 -5.68
N ASP A 38 12.93 0.50 -5.64
CA ASP A 38 13.77 0.77 -6.81
C ASP A 38 13.65 -0.28 -7.92
N LEU A 39 13.28 -1.52 -7.58
CA LEU A 39 13.05 -2.59 -8.56
C LEU A 39 11.86 -2.27 -9.48
N PHE A 40 11.00 -1.36 -9.06
CA PHE A 40 9.80 -0.96 -9.79
C PHE A 40 9.94 0.43 -10.45
N LYS A 41 11.15 1.02 -10.53
CA LYS A 41 11.39 2.32 -11.17
C LYS A 41 10.90 2.40 -12.63
N PHE A 42 10.97 1.29 -13.35
CA PHE A 42 10.55 1.18 -14.74
C PHE A 42 9.17 0.53 -14.89
N PHE A 43 8.42 0.40 -13.80
CA PHE A 43 7.10 -0.20 -13.84
C PHE A 43 6.10 0.75 -14.52
N PRO A 44 5.17 0.26 -15.37
CA PRO A 44 4.30 1.12 -16.17
C PRO A 44 3.45 2.05 -15.32
N ASN A 45 3.37 3.34 -15.68
CA ASN A 45 2.53 4.36 -15.04
C ASN A 45 2.70 4.42 -13.50
N THR A 46 3.95 4.26 -13.05
CA THR A 46 4.31 4.32 -11.62
C THR A 46 5.34 5.41 -11.35
N GLU A 47 5.29 5.98 -10.15
CA GLU A 47 6.34 6.81 -9.58
C GLU A 47 6.73 6.24 -8.21
N ILE A 48 8.02 6.27 -7.88
CA ILE A 48 8.52 5.69 -6.63
C ILE A 48 8.62 6.75 -5.53
N LEU A 49 8.27 6.36 -4.31
CA LEU A 49 8.42 7.17 -3.09
C LEU A 49 9.18 6.34 -2.05
N TYR A 50 10.15 6.96 -1.39
CA TYR A 50 11.01 6.25 -0.44
C TYR A 50 10.42 6.23 0.97
N TYR A 51 10.28 5.03 1.53
CA TYR A 51 9.92 4.79 2.92
C TYR A 51 11.14 4.40 3.74
N TYR A 52 11.37 5.12 4.84
CA TYR A 52 12.43 4.85 5.79
C TYR A 52 11.86 4.39 7.14
N SER A 53 12.08 3.13 7.52
CA SER A 53 11.47 2.53 8.71
C SER A 53 11.76 3.28 10.01
N LYS A 54 12.94 3.90 10.13
CA LYS A 54 13.40 4.64 11.31
C LYS A 54 13.23 6.16 11.21
N ASN A 55 12.63 6.68 10.13
CA ASN A 55 12.51 8.13 9.92
C ASN A 55 11.07 8.53 9.60
N ILE A 56 10.25 8.61 10.65
CA ILE A 56 8.83 9.01 10.55
C ILE A 56 8.66 10.44 9.99
N LYS A 57 9.54 11.38 10.35
CA LYS A 57 9.45 12.77 9.89
C LYS A 57 9.63 12.86 8.38
N GLU A 58 10.62 12.16 7.84
CA GLU A 58 10.84 12.11 6.40
C GLU A 58 9.67 11.44 5.69
N ASN A 59 9.18 10.31 6.19
CA ASN A 59 8.01 9.64 5.60
C ASN A 59 6.78 10.56 5.55
N LEU A 60 6.51 11.32 6.63
CA LEU A 60 5.40 12.27 6.66
C LEU A 60 5.61 13.42 5.66
N LYS A 61 6.85 13.91 5.52
CA LYS A 61 7.20 14.93 4.53
C LYS A 61 7.00 14.41 3.10
N THR A 62 7.45 13.20 2.80
CA THR A 62 7.25 12.53 1.50
C THR A 62 5.76 12.38 1.18
N LEU A 63 4.94 12.05 2.18
CA LEU A 63 3.51 11.81 2.00
C LEU A 63 2.64 13.08 2.02
N ALA A 64 3.14 14.20 2.53
CA ALA A 64 2.36 15.44 2.70
C ALA A 64 1.67 15.95 1.42
N PRO A 65 2.27 15.86 0.21
CA PRO A 65 1.61 16.26 -1.03
C PRO A 65 0.40 15.40 -1.42
N PHE A 66 0.28 14.18 -0.86
CA PHE A 66 -0.65 13.16 -1.34
C PHE A 66 -1.89 12.97 -0.46
N LYS A 67 -2.20 13.91 0.46
CA LYS A 67 -3.34 13.79 1.40
C LYS A 67 -4.71 13.60 0.73
N ASN A 68 -4.87 14.02 -0.53
CA ASN A 68 -6.10 13.88 -1.31
C ASN A 68 -6.13 12.61 -2.15
N GLU A 69 -5.02 11.86 -2.24
CA GLU A 69 -4.98 10.55 -2.89
C GLU A 69 -5.61 9.48 -1.99
N ILE A 70 -5.98 8.36 -2.61
CA ILE A 70 -6.27 7.13 -1.87
C ILE A 70 -4.95 6.51 -1.41
N GLY A 71 -4.87 6.16 -0.13
CA GLY A 71 -3.77 5.40 0.43
C GLY A 71 -4.11 3.91 0.55
N LEU A 72 -3.51 3.06 -0.29
CA LEU A 72 -3.70 1.60 -0.24
C LEU A 72 -2.56 0.92 0.54
N LEU A 73 -2.91 0.17 1.58
CA LEU A 73 -1.97 -0.45 2.52
C LEU A 73 -1.89 -1.96 2.32
N LEU A 74 -0.82 -2.43 1.67
CA LEU A 74 -0.55 -3.86 1.50
C LEU A 74 0.02 -4.53 2.75
N PRO A 75 0.95 -3.91 3.52
CA PRO A 75 1.31 -4.44 4.83
C PRO A 75 0.10 -4.52 5.75
N ASN A 76 0.08 -5.50 6.67
CA ASN A 76 -0.99 -5.65 7.65
C ASN A 76 -0.76 -4.89 8.96
N SER A 77 0.44 -4.33 9.17
CA SER A 77 0.83 -3.77 10.47
C SER A 77 0.01 -2.53 10.85
N PHE A 78 -0.20 -2.37 12.16
CA PHE A 78 -0.77 -1.14 12.74
C PHE A 78 0.03 0.11 12.35
N SER A 79 1.36 0.03 12.41
CA SER A 79 2.26 1.16 12.12
C SER A 79 2.11 1.71 10.71
N SER A 80 1.79 0.87 9.73
CA SER A 80 1.54 1.31 8.35
C SER A 80 0.26 2.16 8.23
N ALA A 81 -0.82 1.73 8.90
CA ALA A 81 -2.07 2.48 8.93
C ALA A 81 -1.93 3.78 9.73
N TRP A 82 -1.20 3.74 10.85
CA TRP A 82 -0.94 4.93 11.68
C TRP A 82 -0.14 6.01 10.92
N LEU A 83 0.84 5.61 10.12
CA LEU A 83 1.59 6.53 9.27
C LEU A 83 0.68 7.27 8.28
N PHE A 84 -0.19 6.54 7.57
CA PHE A 84 -1.11 7.13 6.60
C PHE A 84 -2.18 7.99 7.26
N PHE A 85 -2.66 7.60 8.45
CA PHE A 85 -3.54 8.42 9.27
C PHE A 85 -2.87 9.75 9.64
N ARG A 86 -1.62 9.72 10.12
CA ARG A 86 -0.87 10.94 10.47
C ARG A 86 -0.45 11.79 9.29
N ALA A 87 -0.23 11.19 8.12
CA ALA A 87 -0.01 11.91 6.88
C ALA A 87 -1.28 12.63 6.38
N GLY A 88 -2.44 12.41 7.01
CA GLY A 88 -3.66 13.14 6.71
C GLY A 88 -4.38 12.67 5.45
N PHE A 89 -4.10 11.45 4.97
CA PHE A 89 -4.83 10.85 3.85
C PHE A 89 -6.33 10.86 4.14
N LYS A 90 -7.14 11.41 3.23
CA LYS A 90 -8.61 11.37 3.37
C LYS A 90 -9.15 9.96 3.25
N GLU A 91 -8.58 9.16 2.37
CA GLU A 91 -8.95 7.77 2.14
C GLU A 91 -7.79 6.81 2.42
N ARG A 92 -8.03 5.79 3.24
CA ARG A 92 -7.04 4.82 3.72
C ARG A 92 -7.62 3.42 3.65
N TRP A 93 -7.20 2.63 2.68
CA TRP A 93 -7.79 1.34 2.33
C TRP A 93 -6.83 0.20 2.66
N GLY A 94 -7.35 -0.91 3.17
CA GLY A 94 -6.54 -2.08 3.46
C GLY A 94 -7.25 -3.13 4.32
N TYR A 95 -6.54 -4.21 4.64
CA TYR A 95 -7.09 -5.25 5.50
C TYR A 95 -7.28 -4.82 6.95
N SER A 96 -8.36 -5.24 7.59
CA SER A 96 -8.68 -5.03 9.00
C SER A 96 -7.95 -6.02 9.92
N LYS A 97 -6.62 -6.11 9.83
CA LYS A 97 -5.76 -6.88 10.74
C LYS A 97 -5.13 -6.00 11.82
N ASP A 98 -4.59 -6.63 12.86
CA ASP A 98 -3.82 -5.98 13.93
C ASP A 98 -4.52 -4.77 14.57
N LEU A 99 -5.83 -4.90 14.80
CA LEU A 99 -6.70 -3.87 15.38
C LEU A 99 -6.67 -2.51 14.66
N ARG A 100 -6.11 -2.40 13.45
CA ARG A 100 -5.94 -1.11 12.75
C ARG A 100 -7.20 -0.61 12.04
N TRP A 101 -8.32 -1.31 12.17
CA TRP A 101 -9.55 -1.04 11.42
C TRP A 101 -10.05 0.39 11.62
N PHE A 102 -9.91 0.97 12.81
CA PHE A 102 -10.32 2.33 13.12
C PHE A 102 -9.43 3.41 12.48
N LEU A 103 -8.23 3.04 12.01
CA LEU A 103 -7.34 3.92 11.25
C LEU A 103 -7.63 3.87 9.74
N LEU A 104 -8.44 2.93 9.26
CA LEU A 104 -8.79 2.77 7.86
C LEU A 104 -10.15 3.42 7.58
N THR A 105 -10.32 4.01 6.40
CA THR A 105 -11.64 4.47 5.93
C THR A 105 -12.38 3.39 5.17
N LYS A 106 -11.66 2.48 4.50
CA LYS A 106 -12.21 1.23 3.96
C LYS A 106 -11.40 0.05 4.48
N ALA A 107 -12.00 -0.65 5.45
CA ALA A 107 -11.39 -1.80 6.10
C ALA A 107 -11.98 -3.10 5.52
N VAL A 108 -11.14 -3.90 4.87
CA VAL A 108 -11.54 -5.19 4.29
C VAL A 108 -11.22 -6.32 5.25
N LYS A 109 -12.16 -7.23 5.51
CA LYS A 109 -11.86 -8.43 6.30
C LYS A 109 -10.93 -9.35 5.49
N PRO A 110 -9.84 -9.86 6.07
CA PRO A 110 -8.98 -10.81 5.38
C PRO A 110 -9.77 -12.10 5.07
N PRO A 111 -9.39 -12.84 4.00
CA PRO A 111 -9.99 -14.14 3.71
C PRO A 111 -9.84 -15.10 4.90
N SER A 112 -10.86 -15.92 5.15
CA SER A 112 -10.88 -16.93 6.22
C SER A 112 -9.97 -18.12 5.92
N GLU A 113 -9.80 -18.43 4.63
CA GLU A 113 -8.95 -19.52 4.16
C GLU A 113 -7.51 -19.07 3.94
N LYS A 114 -6.56 -20.00 4.11
CA LYS A 114 -5.16 -19.75 3.75
C LYS A 114 -5.06 -19.71 2.23
N MET A 115 -4.64 -18.56 1.71
CA MET A 115 -4.40 -18.34 0.29
C MET A 115 -2.91 -18.19 0.01
N HIS A 116 -2.50 -18.43 -1.23
CA HIS A 116 -1.21 -18.00 -1.70
C HIS A 116 -1.10 -16.47 -1.60
N GLN A 117 0.06 -15.95 -1.21
CA GLN A 117 0.24 -14.53 -0.89
C GLN A 117 -0.11 -13.59 -2.06
N ARG A 118 0.19 -13.98 -3.30
CA ARG A 118 -0.27 -13.27 -4.50
C ARG A 118 -1.79 -13.10 -4.52
N ASP A 119 -2.51 -14.18 -4.26
CA ASP A 119 -3.97 -14.21 -4.31
C ASP A 119 -4.57 -13.48 -3.11
N TYR A 120 -3.86 -13.47 -1.97
CA TYR A 120 -4.19 -12.62 -0.83
C TYR A 120 -4.12 -11.12 -1.19
N TYR A 121 -3.16 -10.67 -1.98
CA TYR A 121 -3.12 -9.28 -2.45
C TYR A 121 -4.21 -8.96 -3.48
N LEU A 122 -4.46 -9.87 -4.43
CA LEU A 122 -5.54 -9.70 -5.41
C LEU A 122 -6.93 -9.73 -4.79
N TYR A 123 -7.13 -10.52 -3.73
CA TYR A 123 -8.38 -10.52 -2.97
C TYR A 123 -8.70 -9.13 -2.40
N LEU A 124 -7.68 -8.40 -1.94
CA LEU A 124 -7.87 -7.04 -1.41
C LEU A 124 -8.43 -6.11 -2.49
N LEU A 125 -7.84 -6.13 -3.69
CA LEU A 125 -8.33 -5.33 -4.81
C LEU A 125 -9.76 -5.70 -5.18
N LYS A 126 -10.03 -7.00 -5.33
CA LYS A 126 -11.37 -7.50 -5.63
C LYS A 126 -12.40 -7.04 -4.60
N ALA A 127 -12.07 -7.13 -3.31
CA ALA A 127 -12.95 -6.71 -2.23
C ALA A 127 -13.17 -5.19 -2.16
N LEU A 128 -12.25 -4.40 -2.72
CA LEU A 128 -12.37 -2.94 -2.85
C LEU A 128 -13.05 -2.51 -4.16
N GLY A 129 -13.44 -3.45 -5.02
CA GLY A 129 -14.02 -3.17 -6.34
C GLY A 129 -12.99 -2.64 -7.36
N LEU A 130 -11.71 -2.97 -7.15
CA LEU A 130 -10.60 -2.59 -8.03
C LEU A 130 -10.24 -3.75 -8.97
N PRO A 131 -9.67 -3.46 -10.16
CA PRO A 131 -9.33 -4.45 -11.17
C PRO A 131 -8.23 -5.44 -10.75
#